data_AF-A0A5P9CJC5-F1
#
_entry.id   AF-A0A5P9CJC5-F1
#
_cell.length_a   1.000
_cell.length_b   1.000
_cell.length_c   1.000
_cell.angle_alpha   90.00
_cell.angle_beta   90.00
_cell.angle_gamma   90.00
#
_symmetry.space_group_name_H-M   'P 1'
#
loop_
_entity.id
_entity.type
_entity.pdbx_description
1 polymer ?
#
loop_
_entity_poly.entity_id
_entity_poly.type
_entity_poly.pdbx_seq_one_letter_code
_entity_poly.pdbx_strand_id
1 'polypeptide(L)'
;MIKPDGTHEKWSDIAPQYGLSPKALLNLNPTYASNPMSLKAGDTINVSEQAFFDPDAKKIEQPYPQTDFAVGSAYPYGNVWGEYAKPQLSPSVLHLFDDARIPKQTPVLNVQKVQDKTLRIGVFFDGTGQNNLNDLYKETRGVKSRTNIARLFEAYPLNEQSNAIYVSGVGTVDDAWQDPALIDEGEDETDAAQAFGVEPNRLPHLPHPLIKATLDLLSSETGAFYKWQNWTRQYSDIVEALALNKEYEDITHIEFDVFGFSRGAALARHFVNAVKDGLPDYSLPREGESYGEVFPNLLAHVDDDGVKAWRGCYPDESRTCSVRFVGLFESVGSFYQAGDHEDGNFQLGLDVNCAERVFQISAHHEYRKNCPLTSLRSSQDQLYGHFYEEVFAGCHTDVGGGYPSKHQYDKQGLPERYGMPLSATFNRELIKTESAIELFSETIRRANHQHVQAATNHGERLFVQECQAWENECQSKGRYGTVKQVNQTLYYYEFHPISNGLSALPLERMKQQGEVMGIKWLMNKLELPQDYVTPTQNDVALEVLKNKLLAQPLGSITPEHWMAEIRQYGRDWIHRPHDALINPGFDSAYEKMVNGLTTESNQLKRVVFINDG
;
A
#
# COMPACT_ATOMS: atom_id res chain seq x y z
N MET A 1 47.10 24.29 13.63
CA MET A 1 48.24 25.06 13.05
C MET A 1 47.69 26.17 12.16
N ILE A 2 48.50 27.09 11.62
CA ILE A 2 48.01 28.07 10.62
C ILE A 2 48.44 27.60 9.23
N LYS A 3 47.49 27.40 8.32
CA LYS A 3 47.71 26.99 6.92
C LYS A 3 48.32 28.15 6.11
N PRO A 4 48.91 27.89 4.93
CA PRO A 4 49.45 28.94 4.05
C PRO A 4 48.43 30.01 3.63
N ASP A 5 47.13 29.72 3.70
CA ASP A 5 46.02 30.64 3.44
C ASP A 5 45.62 31.51 4.65
N GLY A 6 46.28 31.35 5.80
CA GLY A 6 46.00 32.08 7.05
C GLY A 6 44.93 31.45 7.95
N THR A 7 44.32 30.31 7.57
CA THR A 7 43.27 29.66 8.36
C THR A 7 43.83 28.70 9.42
N HIS A 8 43.12 28.54 10.53
CA HIS A 8 43.52 27.63 11.61
C HIS A 8 43.04 26.19 11.36
N GLU A 9 44.00 25.29 11.19
CA GLU A 9 43.83 23.84 11.11
C GLU A 9 43.59 23.24 12.50
N LYS A 10 42.48 22.51 12.67
CA LYS A 10 41.99 22.01 13.97
C LYS A 10 42.18 20.50 14.09
N TRP A 11 42.29 20.01 15.33
CA TRP A 11 42.33 18.57 15.62
C TRP A 11 41.07 17.80 15.19
N SER A 12 39.91 18.48 15.10
CA SER A 12 38.68 17.94 14.49
C SER A 12 38.84 17.55 13.02
N ASP A 13 39.75 18.23 12.32
CA ASP A 13 39.90 18.14 10.87
C ASP A 13 41.05 17.17 10.51
N ILE A 14 42.02 17.02 11.42
CA ILE A 14 43.18 16.13 11.28
C ILE A 14 42.85 14.70 11.76
N ALA A 15 42.23 14.54 12.93
CA ALA A 15 42.07 13.22 13.55
C ALA A 15 41.30 12.18 12.69
N PRO A 16 40.22 12.55 11.98
CA PRO A 16 39.50 11.62 11.11
C PRO A 16 40.35 11.04 9.96
N GLN A 17 41.37 11.78 9.49
CA GLN A 17 42.27 11.32 8.42
C GLN A 17 43.14 10.12 8.83
N TYR A 18 43.25 9.86 10.13
CA TYR A 18 43.97 8.74 10.74
C TYR A 18 43.05 7.80 11.51
N GLY A 19 41.73 7.89 11.34
CA GLY A 19 40.74 7.08 12.06
C GLY A 19 40.63 7.36 13.57
N LEU A 20 41.14 8.50 14.04
CA LEU A 20 41.20 8.86 15.46
C LEU A 20 40.14 9.89 15.85
N SER A 21 39.74 9.88 17.13
CA SER A 21 39.04 11.03 17.71
C SER A 21 40.03 12.16 18.03
N PRO A 22 39.60 13.44 18.04
CA PRO A 22 40.48 14.56 18.37
C PRO A 22 41.13 14.43 19.77
N LYS A 23 40.41 13.82 20.72
CA LYS A 23 40.92 13.53 22.07
C LYS A 23 41.99 12.43 22.07
N ALA A 24 41.82 11.37 21.27
CA ALA A 24 42.83 10.32 21.14
C ALA A 24 44.12 10.85 20.50
N LEU A 25 44.01 11.67 19.46
CA LEU A 25 45.17 12.27 18.79
C LEU A 25 45.90 13.28 19.68
N LEU A 26 45.18 14.02 20.53
CA LEU A 26 45.77 14.88 21.58
C LEU A 26 46.54 14.06 22.63
N ASN A 27 46.01 12.91 23.06
CA ASN A 27 46.67 12.04 24.04
C ASN A 27 48.00 11.45 23.51
N LEU A 28 48.10 11.19 22.21
CA LEU A 28 49.34 10.75 21.55
C LEU A 28 50.42 11.85 21.48
N ASN A 29 50.03 13.12 21.68
CA ASN A 29 50.90 14.28 21.54
C ASN A 29 50.81 15.18 22.80
N PRO A 30 51.10 14.66 24.01
CA PRO A 30 50.79 15.33 25.29
C PRO A 30 51.57 16.63 25.51
N THR A 31 52.70 16.80 24.82
CA THR A 31 53.45 18.07 24.76
C THR A 31 52.59 19.23 24.25
N TYR A 32 51.65 18.99 23.33
CA TYR A 32 50.68 20.00 22.90
C TYR A 32 49.76 20.45 24.04
N ALA A 33 49.25 19.52 24.86
CA ALA A 33 48.38 19.88 25.98
C ALA A 33 49.10 20.75 27.03
N SER A 34 50.42 20.55 27.20
CA SER A 34 51.25 21.37 28.11
C SER A 34 51.67 22.73 27.53
N ASN A 35 51.83 22.86 26.21
CA ASN A 35 52.08 24.16 25.55
C ASN A 35 51.58 24.17 24.09
N PRO A 36 50.31 24.55 23.82
CA PRO A 36 49.73 24.56 22.48
C PRO A 36 50.44 25.47 21.48
N MET A 37 51.19 26.47 21.96
CA MET A 37 51.89 27.48 21.15
C MET A 37 53.32 27.06 20.78
N SER A 38 53.79 25.89 21.21
CA SER A 38 55.13 25.39 20.91
C SER A 38 55.28 24.78 19.50
N LEU A 39 54.17 24.30 18.93
CA LEU A 39 54.09 23.60 17.65
C LEU A 39 54.09 24.57 16.44
N LYS A 40 54.87 24.24 15.41
CA LYS A 40 55.07 25.03 14.19
C LYS A 40 54.76 24.19 12.94
N ALA A 41 54.49 24.87 11.83
CA ALA A 41 54.31 24.20 10.54
C ALA A 41 55.60 23.47 10.14
N GLY A 42 55.51 22.16 9.90
CA GLY A 42 56.65 21.27 9.62
C GLY A 42 56.99 20.30 10.76
N ASP A 43 56.44 20.50 11.97
CA ASP A 43 56.60 19.56 13.08
C ASP A 43 55.80 18.27 12.84
N THR A 44 56.35 17.12 13.25
CA THR A 44 55.72 15.81 13.08
C THR A 44 54.83 15.45 14.27
N ILE A 45 53.56 15.14 14.01
CA ILE A 45 52.64 14.58 15.02
C ILE A 45 52.77 13.05 15.08
N ASN A 46 52.70 12.48 16.28
CA ASN A 46 52.66 11.03 16.45
C ASN A 46 51.23 10.51 16.21
N VAL A 47 51.12 9.51 15.33
CA VAL A 47 49.87 8.84 14.91
C VAL A 47 50.03 7.31 14.94
N SER A 48 50.91 6.76 15.79
CA SER A 48 51.12 5.32 15.88
C SER A 48 49.91 4.58 16.48
N GLU A 49 49.58 3.42 15.91
CA GLU A 49 48.53 2.51 16.41
C GLU A 49 48.78 2.00 17.85
N GLN A 50 49.97 2.22 18.42
CA GLN A 50 50.34 1.71 19.74
C GLN A 50 49.58 2.35 20.91
N ALA A 51 48.64 3.28 20.64
CA ALA A 51 47.68 3.80 21.62
C ALA A 51 46.77 2.73 22.26
N PHE A 52 46.70 1.52 21.69
CA PHE A 52 45.85 0.42 22.20
C PHE A 52 46.43 -0.37 23.39
N PHE A 53 47.68 -0.11 23.81
CA PHE A 53 48.33 -0.88 24.89
C PHE A 53 48.68 -0.02 26.11
N ASP A 54 47.73 0.04 27.04
CA ASP A 54 48.02 0.30 28.46
C ASP A 54 48.57 -0.99 29.09
N PRO A 55 49.81 -1.01 29.63
CA PRO A 55 50.39 -2.21 30.26
C PRO A 55 49.69 -2.67 31.54
N ASP A 56 49.00 -1.77 32.23
CA ASP A 56 48.28 -2.03 33.48
C ASP A 56 46.76 -2.15 33.28
N ALA A 57 46.26 -1.95 32.05
CA ALA A 57 44.90 -2.34 31.70
C ALA A 57 44.75 -3.85 31.86
N LYS A 58 43.94 -4.25 32.83
CA LYS A 58 43.45 -5.63 32.95
C LYS A 58 43.03 -6.11 31.57
N LYS A 59 43.62 -7.20 31.09
CA LYS A 59 43.14 -7.91 29.90
C LYS A 59 41.64 -8.12 30.03
N ILE A 60 40.87 -7.36 29.26
CA ILE A 60 39.52 -7.77 28.91
C ILE A 60 39.73 -8.91 27.93
N GLU A 61 39.55 -10.14 28.42
CA GLU A 61 39.41 -11.28 27.53
C GLU A 61 38.19 -11.00 26.67
N GLN A 62 38.40 -10.63 25.39
CA GLN A 62 37.35 -10.68 24.39
C GLN A 62 37.15 -12.15 24.03
N PRO A 63 36.00 -12.77 24.35
CA PRO A 63 35.69 -14.07 23.81
C PRO A 63 35.38 -13.90 22.32
N TYR A 64 35.83 -14.84 21.50
CA TYR A 64 35.22 -15.02 20.19
C TYR A 64 33.75 -15.40 20.40
N PRO A 65 32.78 -14.77 19.71
CA PRO A 65 31.42 -15.29 19.68
C PRO A 65 31.49 -16.70 19.09
N GLN A 66 31.10 -17.69 19.89
CA GLN A 66 31.20 -19.09 19.52
C GLN A 66 30.08 -19.40 18.52
N THR A 67 30.43 -19.54 17.24
CA THR A 67 29.44 -19.74 16.15
C THR A 67 28.93 -21.17 16.05
N ASP A 68 29.69 -22.14 16.59
CA ASP A 68 29.40 -23.56 16.48
C ASP A 68 28.88 -24.14 17.80
N PHE A 69 27.57 -24.37 17.86
CA PHE A 69 26.89 -25.04 18.98
C PHE A 69 26.60 -26.50 18.66
N ALA A 70 26.96 -27.40 19.57
CA ALA A 70 26.75 -28.84 19.47
C ALA A 70 25.63 -29.27 20.43
N VAL A 71 24.68 -30.08 19.92
CA VAL A 71 23.54 -30.59 20.69
C VAL A 71 24.02 -31.40 21.90
N GLY A 72 23.43 -31.14 23.06
CA GLY A 72 23.78 -31.83 24.32
C GLY A 72 25.05 -31.31 25.01
N SER A 73 25.65 -30.22 24.51
CA SER A 73 26.80 -29.56 25.15
C SER A 73 26.34 -28.33 25.95
N ALA A 74 26.98 -28.09 27.10
CA ALA A 74 26.75 -26.90 27.92
C ALA A 74 27.80 -25.81 27.60
N TYR A 75 27.34 -24.57 27.47
CA TYR A 75 28.18 -23.41 27.13
C TYR A 75 28.10 -22.34 28.24
N PRO A 76 29.24 -21.80 28.72
CA PRO A 76 29.22 -20.75 29.73
C PRO A 76 28.71 -19.42 29.16
N TYR A 77 27.87 -18.71 29.93
CA TYR A 77 27.18 -17.48 29.53
C TYR A 77 28.09 -16.26 29.24
N GLY A 78 29.42 -16.38 29.38
CA GLY A 78 30.37 -15.26 29.29
C GLY A 78 30.48 -14.54 27.93
N ASN A 79 29.72 -14.98 26.92
CA ASN A 79 29.84 -14.52 25.52
C ASN A 79 28.63 -13.70 25.02
N VAL A 80 27.64 -13.40 25.88
CA VAL A 80 26.47 -12.56 25.55
C VAL A 80 26.19 -11.63 26.73
N TRP A 81 25.95 -10.34 26.48
CA TRP A 81 25.71 -9.34 27.55
C TRP A 81 24.59 -8.37 27.19
N GLY A 82 23.73 -8.07 28.18
CA GLY A 82 22.60 -7.14 28.10
C GLY A 82 21.89 -7.03 29.46
N GLU A 83 21.10 -5.98 29.68
CA GLU A 83 20.25 -5.85 30.87
C GLU A 83 18.86 -6.45 30.60
N TYR A 84 18.36 -7.29 31.52
CA TYR A 84 17.09 -8.01 31.37
C TYR A 84 16.12 -7.70 32.52
N ALA A 85 14.91 -7.25 32.17
CA ALA A 85 13.96 -6.71 33.14
C ALA A 85 13.15 -7.75 33.96
N LYS A 86 13.19 -9.05 33.59
CA LYS A 86 12.42 -10.11 34.27
C LYS A 86 13.25 -11.40 34.45
N PRO A 87 13.53 -11.84 35.70
CA PRO A 87 14.25 -13.08 35.97
C PRO A 87 13.26 -14.22 36.32
N GLN A 88 12.79 -14.98 35.33
CA GLN A 88 11.95 -16.16 35.55
C GLN A 88 12.46 -17.34 34.71
N LEU A 89 12.79 -18.44 35.40
CA LEU A 89 13.12 -19.73 34.80
C LEU A 89 11.95 -20.69 35.00
N SER A 90 11.67 -21.51 34.00
CA SER A 90 10.71 -22.62 34.10
C SER A 90 11.13 -23.60 35.22
N PRO A 91 10.18 -24.15 36.01
CA PRO A 91 10.48 -25.06 37.12
C PRO A 91 11.10 -26.41 36.71
N SER A 92 11.24 -26.68 35.41
CA SER A 92 11.65 -27.98 34.85
C SER A 92 13.17 -28.16 34.66
N VAL A 93 14.01 -27.20 35.04
CA VAL A 93 15.48 -27.26 34.83
C VAL A 93 16.21 -27.70 36.09
N LEU A 94 16.79 -28.91 36.07
CA LEU A 94 17.63 -29.46 37.14
C LEU A 94 19.12 -29.34 36.78
N HIS A 95 19.92 -28.81 37.70
CA HIS A 95 21.37 -28.69 37.55
C HIS A 95 22.07 -30.02 37.95
N LEU A 96 22.97 -30.53 37.10
CA LEU A 96 23.56 -31.87 37.28
C LEU A 96 24.77 -31.94 38.24
N PHE A 97 25.33 -30.79 38.64
CA PHE A 97 26.53 -30.71 39.49
C PHE A 97 26.40 -29.62 40.56
N ASP A 98 26.73 -29.90 41.82
CA ASP A 98 26.85 -28.87 42.85
C ASP A 98 28.16 -28.07 42.65
N ASP A 99 28.11 -27.01 41.83
CA ASP A 99 29.22 -26.07 41.68
C ASP A 99 28.91 -24.72 42.34
N ALA A 100 29.41 -24.56 43.58
CA ALA A 100 29.23 -23.36 44.40
C ALA A 100 29.86 -22.08 43.82
N ARG A 101 30.55 -22.15 42.66
CA ARG A 101 31.16 -21.00 41.97
C ARG A 101 30.23 -20.31 40.99
N ILE A 102 29.10 -20.94 40.62
CA ILE A 102 28.12 -20.34 39.71
C ILE A 102 27.06 -19.60 40.54
N PRO A 103 26.92 -18.25 40.38
CA PRO A 103 25.87 -17.50 41.07
C PRO A 103 24.47 -18.06 40.78
N LYS A 104 23.60 -18.10 41.80
CA LYS A 104 22.20 -18.55 41.67
C LYS A 104 21.36 -17.81 40.61
N GLN A 105 21.86 -16.70 40.09
CA GLN A 105 21.21 -15.84 39.10
C GLN A 105 21.83 -15.98 37.70
N THR A 106 22.79 -16.89 37.49
CA THR A 106 23.38 -17.11 36.16
C THR A 106 22.33 -17.74 35.23
N PRO A 107 21.94 -17.06 34.13
CA PRO A 107 21.00 -17.63 33.17
C PRO A 107 21.64 -18.82 32.44
N VAL A 108 20.88 -19.90 32.29
CA VAL A 108 21.28 -21.11 31.58
C VAL A 108 20.39 -21.28 30.36
N LEU A 109 20.99 -21.23 29.17
CA LEU A 109 20.30 -21.44 27.90
C LEU A 109 20.32 -22.93 27.54
N ASN A 110 19.15 -23.56 27.46
CA ASN A 110 19.01 -24.91 26.91
C ASN A 110 18.96 -24.83 25.38
N VAL A 111 20.11 -24.91 24.71
CA VAL A 111 20.22 -24.83 23.25
C VAL A 111 19.95 -26.20 22.63
N GLN A 112 18.78 -26.38 22.04
CA GLN A 112 18.45 -27.53 21.20
C GLN A 112 18.55 -27.15 19.71
N LYS A 113 19.08 -28.05 18.87
CA LYS A 113 19.00 -27.91 17.42
C LYS A 113 17.61 -28.35 16.96
N VAL A 114 16.72 -27.39 16.81
CA VAL A 114 15.44 -27.59 16.11
C VAL A 114 15.74 -27.67 14.61
N GLN A 115 15.01 -28.51 13.87
CA GLN A 115 14.95 -28.38 12.42
C GLN A 115 13.92 -27.29 12.12
N ASP A 116 14.37 -26.15 11.60
CA ASP A 116 13.47 -25.07 11.18
C ASP A 116 12.61 -25.55 10.00
N LYS A 117 11.29 -25.56 10.17
CA LYS A 117 10.30 -26.00 9.18
C LYS A 117 9.35 -24.85 8.80
N THR A 118 9.93 -23.70 8.48
CA THR A 118 9.21 -22.47 8.10
C THR A 118 8.00 -22.73 7.19
N LEU A 119 6.80 -22.36 7.64
CA LEU A 119 5.63 -22.19 6.79
C LEU A 119 5.59 -20.75 6.27
N ARG A 120 5.44 -20.57 4.96
CA ARG A 120 5.30 -19.24 4.37
C ARG A 120 3.85 -18.93 4.01
N ILE A 121 3.33 -17.78 4.40
CA ILE A 121 1.95 -17.36 4.07
C ILE A 121 1.98 -16.05 3.29
N GLY A 122 1.47 -16.07 2.06
CA GLY A 122 1.22 -14.85 1.29
C GLY A 122 -0.09 -14.20 1.74
N VAL A 123 -0.09 -12.94 2.16
CA VAL A 123 -1.29 -12.24 2.64
C VAL A 123 -1.60 -11.08 1.70
N PHE A 124 -2.79 -11.06 1.11
CA PHE A 124 -3.15 -10.17 0.01
C PHE A 124 -4.38 -9.32 0.35
N PHE A 125 -4.19 -8.04 0.66
CA PHE A 125 -5.25 -7.10 1.02
C PHE A 125 -5.65 -6.21 -0.17
N ASP A 126 -6.84 -6.41 -0.73
CA ASP A 126 -7.25 -5.71 -1.96
C ASP A 126 -7.74 -4.27 -1.73
N GLY A 127 -7.82 -3.50 -2.82
CA GLY A 127 -8.20 -2.09 -2.83
C GLY A 127 -9.67 -1.85 -2.50
N THR A 128 -10.01 -0.60 -2.15
CA THR A 128 -11.40 -0.21 -1.84
C THR A 128 -12.34 -0.51 -3.00
N GLY A 129 -13.45 -1.21 -2.70
CA GLY A 129 -14.41 -1.65 -3.70
C GLY A 129 -13.87 -2.70 -4.67
N GLN A 130 -12.86 -3.50 -4.30
CA GLN A 130 -12.30 -4.56 -5.15
C GLN A 130 -12.42 -5.93 -4.48
N ASN A 131 -12.83 -6.95 -5.23
CA ASN A 131 -12.96 -8.34 -4.78
C ASN A 131 -12.68 -9.27 -5.97
N ASN A 132 -11.72 -10.18 -5.82
CA ASN A 132 -11.22 -11.02 -6.91
C ASN A 132 -12.34 -11.68 -7.74
N LEU A 133 -13.23 -12.43 -7.09
CA LEU A 133 -14.23 -13.24 -7.79
C LEU A 133 -15.43 -12.40 -8.26
N ASN A 134 -15.81 -11.36 -7.53
CA ASN A 134 -16.85 -10.42 -7.98
C ASN A 134 -16.36 -9.63 -9.21
N ASP A 135 -15.09 -9.20 -9.21
CA ASP A 135 -14.53 -8.39 -10.28
C ASP A 135 -14.13 -9.23 -11.51
N LEU A 136 -13.77 -10.51 -11.33
CA LEU A 136 -13.66 -11.50 -12.42
C LEU A 136 -14.98 -11.61 -13.20
N TYR A 137 -16.12 -11.59 -12.53
CA TYR A 137 -17.42 -11.51 -13.21
C TYR A 137 -17.59 -10.17 -13.94
N LYS A 138 -17.23 -9.05 -13.30
CA LYS A 138 -17.32 -7.70 -13.88
C LYS A 138 -16.40 -7.47 -15.09
N GLU A 139 -15.29 -8.21 -15.24
CA GLU A 139 -14.42 -8.18 -16.45
C GLU A 139 -15.20 -8.45 -17.74
N THR A 140 -16.32 -9.17 -17.65
CA THR A 140 -17.21 -9.38 -18.79
C THR A 140 -18.61 -8.81 -18.61
N ARG A 141 -19.10 -8.55 -17.37
CA ARG A 141 -20.49 -8.13 -17.13
C ARG A 141 -20.68 -6.83 -16.34
N GLY A 142 -19.61 -6.09 -16.09
CA GLY A 142 -19.67 -4.81 -15.39
C GLY A 142 -18.60 -3.83 -15.88
N VAL A 143 -18.19 -2.95 -14.96
CA VAL A 143 -17.30 -1.79 -15.21
C VAL A 143 -16.02 -1.84 -14.40
N LYS A 144 -15.56 -3.05 -14.05
CA LYS A 144 -14.34 -3.31 -13.28
C LYS A 144 -13.56 -4.50 -13.86
N SER A 145 -12.35 -4.68 -13.36
CA SER A 145 -11.46 -5.81 -13.62
C SER A 145 -10.73 -6.20 -12.34
N ARG A 146 -10.16 -7.41 -12.25
CA ARG A 146 -9.33 -7.79 -11.10
C ARG A 146 -8.10 -6.90 -10.97
N THR A 147 -7.73 -6.61 -9.73
CA THR A 147 -6.55 -5.81 -9.38
C THR A 147 -5.24 -6.58 -9.54
N ASN A 148 -4.13 -5.87 -9.39
CA ASN A 148 -2.80 -6.46 -9.29
C ASN A 148 -2.62 -7.29 -8.01
N ILE A 149 -3.40 -7.04 -6.95
CA ILE A 149 -3.40 -7.87 -5.73
C ILE A 149 -4.05 -9.22 -6.01
N ALA A 150 -5.23 -9.23 -6.60
CA ALA A 150 -5.90 -10.45 -7.04
C ALA A 150 -5.01 -11.30 -7.98
N ARG A 151 -4.37 -10.66 -8.97
CA ARG A 151 -3.48 -11.31 -9.94
C ARG A 151 -2.22 -11.91 -9.30
N LEU A 152 -1.63 -11.23 -8.32
CA LEU A 152 -0.48 -11.77 -7.56
C LEU A 152 -0.93 -12.92 -6.66
N PHE A 153 -2.08 -12.81 -5.98
CA PHE A 153 -2.64 -13.89 -5.17
C PHE A 153 -2.87 -15.17 -5.99
N GLU A 154 -3.50 -15.06 -7.15
CA GLU A 154 -3.72 -16.20 -8.07
C GLU A 154 -2.42 -16.85 -8.53
N ALA A 155 -1.37 -16.06 -8.72
CA ALA A 155 -0.04 -16.51 -9.11
C ALA A 155 0.87 -16.93 -7.94
N TYR A 156 0.46 -16.79 -6.69
CA TYR A 156 1.31 -17.10 -5.55
C TYR A 156 1.51 -18.63 -5.38
N PRO A 157 2.73 -19.11 -5.08
CA PRO A 157 2.99 -20.54 -4.97
C PRO A 157 2.35 -21.15 -3.71
N LEU A 158 1.58 -22.23 -3.90
CA LEU A 158 1.00 -23.05 -2.83
C LEU A 158 1.63 -24.45 -2.85
N ASN A 159 2.08 -24.95 -1.70
CA ASN A 159 2.68 -26.28 -1.52
C ASN A 159 2.76 -26.63 -0.01
N GLU A 160 3.35 -27.77 0.35
CA GLU A 160 3.52 -28.25 1.74
C GLU A 160 4.21 -27.23 2.69
N GLN A 161 4.95 -26.26 2.15
CA GLN A 161 5.63 -25.19 2.90
C GLN A 161 5.06 -23.79 2.61
N SER A 162 3.98 -23.65 1.82
CA SER A 162 3.35 -22.34 1.62
C SER A 162 1.85 -22.34 1.37
N ASN A 163 1.17 -21.41 2.04
CA ASN A 163 -0.24 -21.08 1.90
C ASN A 163 -0.43 -19.61 1.48
N ALA A 164 -1.67 -19.20 1.20
CA ALA A 164 -2.02 -17.80 0.98
C ALA A 164 -3.41 -17.45 1.52
N ILE A 165 -3.59 -16.19 1.88
CA ILE A 165 -4.82 -15.58 2.39
C ILE A 165 -5.15 -14.39 1.50
N TYR A 166 -6.39 -14.31 1.01
CA TYR A 166 -6.88 -13.16 0.24
C TYR A 166 -7.98 -12.44 1.00
N VAL A 167 -7.73 -11.18 1.34
CA VAL A 167 -8.68 -10.30 2.03
C VAL A 167 -9.23 -9.31 1.02
N SER A 168 -10.53 -9.38 0.78
CA SER A 168 -11.22 -8.48 -0.14
C SER A 168 -11.20 -7.02 0.35
N GLY A 169 -11.47 -6.11 -0.59
CA GLY A 169 -11.50 -4.69 -0.37
C GLY A 169 -12.55 -4.23 0.64
N VAL A 170 -12.22 -3.17 1.37
CA VAL A 170 -13.23 -2.43 2.11
C VAL A 170 -14.31 -1.92 1.15
N GLY A 171 -15.57 -2.14 1.49
CA GLY A 171 -16.71 -1.75 0.69
C GLY A 171 -17.16 -2.76 -0.37
N THR A 172 -16.71 -4.02 -0.30
CA THR A 172 -17.28 -5.16 -1.05
C THR A 172 -17.90 -6.21 -0.13
N VAL A 173 -18.95 -6.87 -0.60
CA VAL A 173 -19.54 -8.07 0.01
C VAL A 173 -18.73 -9.30 -0.42
N ASP A 174 -18.44 -10.19 0.53
CA ASP A 174 -17.73 -11.45 0.25
C ASP A 174 -18.71 -12.47 -0.33
N ASP A 175 -18.21 -13.36 -1.17
CA ASP A 175 -19.00 -14.41 -1.84
C ASP A 175 -20.20 -13.98 -2.72
N ALA A 176 -20.39 -12.68 -2.99
CA ALA A 176 -21.46 -12.20 -3.88
C ALA A 176 -21.37 -12.76 -5.32
N TRP A 177 -20.19 -13.20 -5.78
CA TRP A 177 -20.00 -13.94 -7.03
C TRP A 177 -20.82 -15.25 -7.12
N GLN A 178 -21.24 -15.82 -5.98
CA GLN A 178 -22.09 -17.02 -5.92
C GLN A 178 -23.55 -16.73 -6.31
N ASP A 179 -24.01 -15.49 -6.14
CA ASP A 179 -25.30 -14.99 -6.65
C ASP A 179 -25.09 -13.73 -7.52
N PRO A 180 -24.81 -13.89 -8.82
CA PRO A 180 -24.53 -12.77 -9.72
C PRO A 180 -25.62 -11.70 -9.81
N ALA A 181 -26.85 -11.97 -9.35
CA ALA A 181 -27.89 -10.95 -9.26
C ALA A 181 -27.47 -9.80 -8.33
N LEU A 182 -26.82 -10.10 -7.20
CA LEU A 182 -26.29 -9.09 -6.27
C LEU A 182 -25.28 -8.16 -6.97
N ILE A 183 -24.43 -8.69 -7.85
CA ILE A 183 -23.44 -7.89 -8.59
C ILE A 183 -24.11 -7.05 -9.69
N ASP A 184 -25.07 -7.63 -10.42
CA ASP A 184 -25.79 -6.92 -11.48
C ASP A 184 -26.63 -5.76 -10.91
N GLU A 185 -27.31 -5.98 -9.78
CA GLU A 185 -28.09 -4.98 -9.05
C GLU A 185 -27.19 -3.96 -8.32
N GLY A 186 -25.98 -4.36 -7.94
CA GLY A 186 -24.97 -3.51 -7.31
C GLY A 186 -24.94 -3.55 -5.79
N GLU A 187 -25.54 -4.59 -5.20
CA GLU A 187 -25.54 -4.88 -3.78
C GLU A 187 -24.23 -5.54 -3.31
N ASP A 188 -23.35 -5.95 -4.24
CA ASP A 188 -22.02 -6.49 -3.92
C ASP A 188 -21.03 -5.43 -3.40
N GLU A 189 -21.43 -4.15 -3.37
CA GLU A 189 -20.61 -3.01 -3.00
C GLU A 189 -21.37 -1.99 -2.14
N THR A 190 -20.63 -1.21 -1.33
CA THR A 190 -21.24 -0.18 -0.46
C THR A 190 -20.47 1.14 -0.50
N ASP A 191 -21.02 2.15 -1.20
CA ASP A 191 -20.46 3.51 -1.29
C ASP A 191 -20.06 4.12 0.06
N ALA A 192 -20.81 3.86 1.14
CA ALA A 192 -20.50 4.37 2.47
C ALA A 192 -19.22 3.75 3.06
N ALA A 193 -19.06 2.43 3.00
CA ALA A 193 -17.82 1.78 3.43
C ALA A 193 -16.65 2.13 2.48
N GLN A 194 -16.92 2.28 1.18
CA GLN A 194 -15.95 2.81 0.22
C GLN A 194 -15.58 4.27 0.49
N ALA A 195 -16.43 5.08 1.14
CA ALA A 195 -16.07 6.43 1.57
C ALA A 195 -15.27 6.42 2.89
N PHE A 196 -15.74 5.73 3.93
CA PHE A 196 -15.25 5.92 5.30
C PHE A 196 -14.23 4.87 5.79
N GLY A 197 -13.97 3.80 5.04
CA GLY A 197 -13.04 2.74 5.47
C GLY A 197 -13.57 1.81 6.58
N VAL A 198 -14.57 2.23 7.33
CA VAL A 198 -15.12 1.52 8.50
C VAL A 198 -16.66 1.50 8.49
N GLU A 199 -17.24 0.67 9.34
CA GLU A 199 -18.67 0.68 9.65
C GLU A 199 -19.09 2.06 10.21
N PRO A 200 -20.18 2.68 9.71
CA PRO A 200 -20.71 3.93 10.22
C PRO A 200 -21.14 3.90 11.70
N ASN A 201 -21.30 2.72 12.30
CA ASN A 201 -21.53 2.58 13.73
C ASN A 201 -20.36 3.14 14.58
N ARG A 202 -19.13 3.14 14.04
CA ARG A 202 -17.89 3.63 14.65
C ARG A 202 -17.57 5.09 14.34
N LEU A 203 -18.38 5.78 13.53
CA LEU A 203 -18.16 7.19 13.21
C LEU A 203 -18.61 8.11 14.36
N PRO A 204 -17.75 9.02 14.86
CA PRO A 204 -18.16 10.04 15.81
C PRO A 204 -19.09 11.06 15.15
N HIS A 205 -20.17 11.43 15.85
CA HIS A 205 -21.07 12.54 15.50
C HIS A 205 -21.82 12.50 14.14
N LEU A 206 -22.38 11.34 13.75
CA LEU A 206 -23.37 11.30 12.67
C LEU A 206 -24.64 12.15 13.01
N PRO A 207 -25.21 12.94 12.08
CA PRO A 207 -26.23 13.95 12.43
C PRO A 207 -27.61 13.41 12.82
N HIS A 208 -27.91 12.12 12.62
CA HIS A 208 -29.26 11.59 12.84
C HIS A 208 -29.26 10.08 13.17
N PRO A 209 -30.00 9.63 14.23
CA PRO A 209 -30.06 8.21 14.60
C PRO A 209 -30.60 7.28 13.50
N LEU A 210 -31.54 7.76 12.67
CA LEU A 210 -32.06 6.99 11.53
C LEU A 210 -31.01 6.78 10.43
N ILE A 211 -30.18 7.80 10.13
CA ILE A 211 -29.10 7.68 9.14
C ILE A 211 -28.07 6.67 9.65
N LYS A 212 -27.73 6.73 10.95
CA LYS A 212 -26.88 5.72 11.59
C LYS A 212 -27.47 4.31 11.44
N ALA A 213 -28.72 4.08 11.85
CA ALA A 213 -29.35 2.76 11.77
C ALA A 213 -29.45 2.19 10.33
N THR A 214 -29.74 3.02 9.33
CA THR A 214 -29.75 2.59 7.92
C THR A 214 -28.36 2.26 7.40
N LEU A 215 -27.34 3.03 7.79
CA LEU A 215 -25.95 2.76 7.42
C LEU A 215 -25.39 1.53 8.14
N ASP A 216 -25.71 1.33 9.41
CA ASP A 216 -25.28 0.18 10.21
C ASP A 216 -25.79 -1.14 9.63
N LEU A 217 -27.04 -1.16 9.13
CA LEU A 217 -27.65 -2.32 8.46
C LEU A 217 -26.98 -2.69 7.11
N LEU A 218 -26.27 -1.74 6.48
CA LEU A 218 -25.68 -1.88 5.14
C LEU A 218 -24.14 -2.06 5.16
N SER A 219 -23.50 -2.13 6.33
CA SER A 219 -22.04 -1.94 6.43
C SER A 219 -21.28 -2.93 7.32
N SER A 220 -21.96 -3.74 8.13
CA SER A 220 -21.33 -4.65 9.09
C SER A 220 -20.38 -5.67 8.45
N GLU A 221 -20.58 -6.02 7.17
CA GLU A 221 -19.80 -7.02 6.45
C GLU A 221 -18.81 -6.42 5.42
N THR A 222 -18.82 -5.08 5.27
CA THR A 222 -18.03 -4.39 4.24
C THR A 222 -16.95 -3.46 4.82
N GLY A 223 -16.99 -3.15 6.13
CA GLY A 223 -15.97 -2.34 6.82
C GLY A 223 -14.64 -3.07 7.11
N ALA A 224 -13.57 -2.30 7.33
CA ALA A 224 -12.22 -2.83 7.59
C ALA A 224 -12.11 -3.85 8.73
N PHE A 225 -12.89 -3.69 9.81
CA PHE A 225 -12.87 -4.64 10.93
C PHE A 225 -13.43 -6.03 10.57
N TYR A 226 -14.41 -6.09 9.67
CA TYR A 226 -14.91 -7.36 9.14
C TYR A 226 -13.89 -7.99 8.19
N LYS A 227 -13.25 -7.19 7.32
CA LYS A 227 -12.16 -7.68 6.45
C LYS A 227 -10.96 -8.19 7.25
N TRP A 228 -10.66 -7.57 8.38
CA TRP A 228 -9.67 -8.08 9.33
C TRP A 228 -10.11 -9.38 10.01
N GLN A 229 -11.37 -9.50 10.43
CA GLN A 229 -11.91 -10.74 10.97
C GLN A 229 -11.92 -11.88 9.93
N ASN A 230 -12.14 -11.57 8.66
CA ASN A 230 -12.04 -12.51 7.55
C ASN A 230 -10.61 -13.10 7.43
N TRP A 231 -9.56 -12.28 7.59
CA TRP A 231 -8.18 -12.77 7.72
C TRP A 231 -8.03 -13.79 8.87
N THR A 232 -8.59 -13.48 10.06
CA THR A 232 -8.50 -14.37 11.23
C THR A 232 -9.15 -15.73 10.98
N ARG A 233 -10.27 -15.76 10.23
CA ARG A 233 -10.94 -17.01 9.84
C ARG A 233 -10.08 -17.82 8.86
N GLN A 234 -9.58 -17.19 7.79
CA GLN A 234 -8.70 -17.88 6.83
C GLN A 234 -7.38 -18.39 7.45
N TYR A 235 -6.80 -17.67 8.42
CA TYR A 235 -5.64 -18.18 9.16
C TYR A 235 -6.01 -19.40 10.02
N SER A 236 -7.19 -19.39 10.67
CA SER A 236 -7.72 -20.55 11.39
C SER A 236 -7.91 -21.77 10.49
N ASP A 237 -8.47 -21.59 9.29
CA ASP A 237 -8.68 -22.68 8.32
C ASP A 237 -7.35 -23.34 7.92
N ILE A 238 -6.29 -22.52 7.74
CA ILE A 238 -4.92 -23.01 7.47
C ILE A 238 -4.38 -23.81 8.66
N VAL A 239 -4.52 -23.28 9.88
CA VAL A 239 -4.06 -23.97 11.10
C VAL A 239 -4.82 -25.29 11.32
N GLU A 240 -6.13 -25.31 11.14
CA GLU A 240 -6.95 -26.53 11.27
C GLU A 240 -6.55 -27.58 10.22
N ALA A 241 -6.40 -27.20 8.96
CA ALA A 241 -5.97 -28.11 7.90
C ALA A 241 -4.59 -28.74 8.19
N LEU A 242 -3.63 -27.93 8.65
CA LEU A 242 -2.29 -28.40 9.05
C LEU A 242 -2.33 -29.28 10.31
N ALA A 243 -3.21 -28.98 11.27
CA ALA A 243 -3.38 -29.78 12.48
C ALA A 243 -4.03 -31.15 12.18
N LEU A 244 -5.02 -31.19 11.30
CA LEU A 244 -5.65 -32.43 10.81
C LEU A 244 -4.64 -33.35 10.11
N ASN A 245 -3.71 -32.78 9.34
CA ASN A 245 -2.60 -33.51 8.71
C ASN A 245 -1.44 -33.85 9.68
N LYS A 246 -1.47 -33.32 10.91
CA LYS A 246 -0.40 -33.40 11.93
C LYS A 246 0.90 -32.70 11.52
N GLU A 247 0.79 -31.71 10.64
CA GLU A 247 1.91 -30.93 10.12
C GLU A 247 2.16 -29.65 10.93
N TYR A 248 1.12 -29.10 11.59
CA TYR A 248 1.21 -27.83 12.33
C TYR A 248 2.30 -27.88 13.41
N GLU A 249 2.31 -28.93 14.23
CA GLU A 249 3.22 -29.10 15.36
C GLU A 249 4.72 -29.09 14.97
N ASP A 250 5.06 -29.45 13.73
CA ASP A 250 6.46 -29.46 13.28
C ASP A 250 7.00 -28.09 12.83
N ILE A 251 6.15 -27.13 12.44
CA ILE A 251 6.49 -25.91 11.66
C ILE A 251 7.55 -24.95 12.27
N THR A 252 7.54 -24.70 13.58
CA THR A 252 8.49 -23.81 14.33
C THR A 252 8.59 -22.32 13.94
N HIS A 253 8.38 -21.93 12.68
CA HIS A 253 8.38 -20.53 12.22
C HIS A 253 7.29 -20.28 11.18
N ILE A 254 6.64 -19.11 11.23
CA ILE A 254 5.66 -18.65 10.23
C ILE A 254 6.14 -17.32 9.63
N GLU A 255 6.41 -17.31 8.33
CA GLU A 255 6.97 -16.17 7.61
C GLU A 255 5.93 -15.60 6.63
N PHE A 256 5.71 -14.28 6.66
CA PHE A 256 4.72 -13.62 5.82
C PHE A 256 5.32 -12.87 4.63
N ASP A 257 4.72 -13.02 3.44
CA ASP A 257 4.86 -12.07 2.33
C ASP A 257 3.55 -11.29 2.23
N VAL A 258 3.57 -9.99 2.54
CA VAL A 258 2.37 -9.17 2.71
C VAL A 258 2.22 -8.22 1.54
N PHE A 259 1.05 -8.21 0.90
CA PHE A 259 0.73 -7.37 -0.24
C PHE A 259 -0.53 -6.56 0.04
N GLY A 260 -0.59 -5.34 -0.51
CA GLY A 260 -1.87 -4.63 -0.54
C GLY A 260 -1.94 -3.46 -1.51
N PHE A 261 -3.16 -3.07 -1.87
CA PHE A 261 -3.45 -1.92 -2.72
C PHE A 261 -4.36 -0.93 -1.99
N SER A 262 -4.15 0.39 -2.11
CA SER A 262 -5.07 1.42 -1.57
C SER A 262 -5.23 1.31 -0.04
N ARG A 263 -6.45 1.25 0.48
CA ARG A 263 -6.72 0.91 1.89
C ARG A 263 -6.34 -0.53 2.24
N GLY A 264 -6.32 -1.45 1.29
CA GLY A 264 -5.71 -2.76 1.48
C GLY A 264 -4.20 -2.66 1.75
N ALA A 265 -3.49 -1.72 1.12
CA ALA A 265 -2.10 -1.44 1.46
C ALA A 265 -1.96 -0.78 2.86
N ALA A 266 -2.97 -0.04 3.31
CA ALA A 266 -3.04 0.45 4.69
C ALA A 266 -3.29 -0.70 5.69
N LEU A 267 -4.19 -1.65 5.37
CA LEU A 267 -4.35 -2.89 6.14
C LEU A 267 -3.09 -3.76 6.14
N ALA A 268 -2.35 -3.82 5.03
CA ALA A 268 -1.06 -4.49 4.95
C ALA A 268 -0.02 -3.85 5.90
N ARG A 269 0.07 -2.51 5.94
CA ARG A 269 0.91 -1.79 6.91
C ARG A 269 0.51 -2.09 8.35
N HIS A 270 -0.80 -2.10 8.63
CA HIS A 270 -1.33 -2.43 9.94
C HIS A 270 -1.05 -3.89 10.33
N PHE A 271 -1.16 -4.83 9.39
CA PHE A 271 -0.85 -6.24 9.57
C PHE A 271 0.61 -6.44 10.00
N VAL A 272 1.55 -5.77 9.33
CA VAL A 272 2.98 -5.78 9.68
C VAL A 272 3.23 -5.27 11.11
N ASN A 273 2.44 -4.32 11.59
CA ASN A 273 2.48 -3.90 13.00
C ASN A 273 1.84 -4.93 13.93
N ALA A 274 0.67 -5.48 13.59
CA ALA A 274 -0.06 -6.45 14.39
C ALA A 274 0.65 -7.82 14.54
N VAL A 275 1.49 -8.23 13.58
CA VAL A 275 2.34 -9.44 13.70
C VAL A 275 3.26 -9.38 14.93
N LYS A 276 3.63 -8.18 15.42
CA LYS A 276 4.47 -8.00 16.60
C LYS A 276 3.81 -8.50 17.90
N ASP A 277 2.47 -8.53 17.94
CA ASP A 277 1.70 -9.06 19.08
C ASP A 277 1.60 -10.61 19.06
N GLY A 278 2.05 -11.25 17.98
CA GLY A 278 2.02 -12.71 17.79
C GLY A 278 0.82 -13.21 16.97
N LEU A 279 0.74 -14.54 16.83
CA LEU A 279 -0.33 -15.27 16.14
C LEU A 279 -1.18 -16.05 17.16
N PRO A 280 -2.49 -16.27 16.92
CA PRO A 280 -3.37 -16.88 17.91
C PRO A 280 -3.06 -18.35 18.17
N ASP A 281 -2.95 -18.72 19.44
CA ASP A 281 -3.14 -20.11 19.89
C ASP A 281 -4.65 -20.36 20.08
N TYR A 282 -5.26 -21.01 19.09
CA TYR A 282 -6.68 -21.35 19.12
C TYR A 282 -7.05 -22.38 20.21
N SER A 283 -6.08 -23.06 20.83
CA SER A 283 -6.31 -23.93 21.99
C SER A 283 -6.38 -23.15 23.32
N LEU A 284 -5.93 -21.90 23.34
CA LEU A 284 -5.89 -21.01 24.50
C LEU A 284 -6.78 -19.76 24.30
N PRO A 285 -8.12 -19.91 24.31
CA PRO A 285 -9.03 -18.77 24.23
C PRO A 285 -8.89 -17.85 25.45
N ARG A 286 -9.09 -16.55 25.22
CA ARG A 286 -8.96 -15.45 26.16
C ARG A 286 -10.26 -14.67 26.27
N GLU A 287 -10.71 -14.45 27.49
CA GLU A 287 -11.77 -13.50 27.86
C GLU A 287 -11.17 -12.50 28.86
N GLY A 288 -11.45 -11.20 28.72
CA GLY A 288 -10.91 -10.14 29.59
C GLY A 288 -9.98 -9.16 28.87
N GLU A 289 -8.96 -8.66 29.56
CA GLU A 289 -8.06 -7.60 29.04
C GLU A 289 -7.37 -8.02 27.73
N SER A 290 -7.27 -7.07 26.78
CA SER A 290 -6.63 -7.31 25.48
C SER A 290 -5.15 -7.65 25.65
N TYR A 291 -4.66 -8.54 24.79
CA TYR A 291 -3.23 -8.83 24.67
C TYR A 291 -2.63 -8.00 23.53
N GLY A 292 -1.37 -7.60 23.64
CA GLY A 292 -0.66 -6.82 22.62
C GLY A 292 -0.82 -5.30 22.75
N GLU A 293 -0.10 -4.57 21.91
CA GLU A 293 -0.13 -3.10 21.81
C GLU A 293 -0.94 -2.59 20.62
N VAL A 294 -1.30 -3.46 19.67
CA VAL A 294 -2.03 -3.12 18.45
C VAL A 294 -3.51 -3.50 18.58
N PHE A 295 -4.41 -2.70 17.99
CA PHE A 295 -5.83 -3.04 17.85
C PHE A 295 -6.41 -2.46 16.56
N PRO A 296 -7.06 -3.26 15.70
CA PRO A 296 -7.26 -4.71 15.81
C PRO A 296 -5.95 -5.50 15.68
N ASN A 297 -5.76 -6.53 16.51
CA ASN A 297 -4.63 -7.45 16.40
C ASN A 297 -5.05 -8.78 15.75
N LEU A 298 -4.09 -9.68 15.58
CA LEU A 298 -4.29 -11.00 14.96
C LEU A 298 -4.89 -12.03 15.94
N LEU A 299 -4.98 -11.70 17.24
CA LEU A 299 -5.37 -12.60 18.33
C LEU A 299 -6.89 -12.66 18.55
N ALA A 300 -7.69 -12.42 17.51
CA ALA A 300 -9.15 -12.38 17.60
C ALA A 300 -9.78 -13.78 17.65
N HIS A 301 -10.96 -13.90 18.25
CA HIS A 301 -11.71 -15.16 18.31
C HIS A 301 -12.44 -15.38 16.97
N VAL A 302 -12.36 -16.59 16.39
CA VAL A 302 -12.82 -16.87 15.01
C VAL A 302 -14.35 -16.72 14.83
N ASP A 303 -15.13 -17.22 15.79
CA ASP A 303 -16.61 -17.19 15.80
C ASP A 303 -17.23 -15.79 15.95
N ASP A 304 -16.44 -14.73 16.16
CA ASP A 304 -16.99 -13.39 16.28
C ASP A 304 -17.21 -12.76 14.89
N ASP A 305 -18.27 -11.96 14.75
CA ASP A 305 -18.57 -11.23 13.51
C ASP A 305 -17.54 -10.13 13.19
N GLY A 306 -16.78 -9.70 14.20
CA GLY A 306 -15.70 -8.72 14.11
C GLY A 306 -14.86 -8.66 15.38
N VAL A 307 -13.65 -8.09 15.28
CA VAL A 307 -12.64 -8.08 16.35
C VAL A 307 -13.14 -7.38 17.63
N LYS A 308 -13.03 -8.07 18.77
CA LYS A 308 -13.41 -7.58 20.11
C LYS A 308 -12.18 -7.47 20.99
N ALA A 309 -11.88 -6.30 21.55
CA ALA A 309 -10.72 -6.15 22.45
C ALA A 309 -10.78 -7.10 23.67
N TRP A 310 -12.00 -7.34 24.18
CA TRP A 310 -12.22 -8.12 25.39
C TRP A 310 -12.26 -9.65 25.19
N ARG A 311 -12.10 -10.15 23.96
CA ARG A 311 -12.22 -11.58 23.62
C ARG A 311 -11.24 -11.97 22.51
N GLY A 312 -10.63 -13.14 22.60
CA GLY A 312 -9.63 -13.56 21.61
C GLY A 312 -8.94 -14.86 21.96
N CYS A 313 -7.66 -14.95 21.60
CA CYS A 313 -6.72 -15.99 22.00
C CYS A 313 -5.54 -15.36 22.77
N TYR A 314 -4.75 -16.20 23.42
CA TYR A 314 -3.35 -15.88 23.76
C TYR A 314 -2.45 -16.11 22.53
N PRO A 315 -1.26 -15.49 22.46
CA PRO A 315 -0.32 -15.78 21.38
C PRO A 315 0.26 -17.20 21.48
N ASP A 316 0.54 -17.81 20.33
CA ASP A 316 1.26 -19.07 20.21
C ASP A 316 2.74 -18.87 20.56
N GLU A 317 3.15 -19.35 21.74
CA GLU A 317 4.54 -19.32 22.22
C GLU A 317 5.39 -20.49 21.68
N SER A 318 4.80 -21.44 20.94
CA SER A 318 5.50 -22.62 20.41
C SER A 318 6.26 -22.36 19.11
N ARG A 319 5.96 -21.26 18.42
CA ARG A 319 6.50 -20.87 17.10
C ARG A 319 6.79 -19.38 17.08
N THR A 320 7.78 -18.98 16.30
CA THR A 320 8.03 -17.57 16.04
C THR A 320 7.35 -17.14 14.74
N CYS A 321 7.11 -15.84 14.55
CA CYS A 321 6.64 -15.31 13.28
C CYS A 321 7.46 -14.09 12.83
N SER A 322 7.47 -13.82 11.53
CA SER A 322 8.16 -12.69 10.91
C SER A 322 7.49 -12.25 9.61
N VAL A 323 7.80 -11.03 9.15
CA VAL A 323 7.46 -10.59 7.80
C VAL A 323 8.73 -10.52 6.98
N ARG A 324 8.73 -11.13 5.79
CA ARG A 324 9.86 -11.13 4.87
C ARG A 324 9.74 -10.02 3.84
N PHE A 325 8.60 -9.94 3.16
CA PHE A 325 8.36 -8.96 2.10
C PHE A 325 7.07 -8.18 2.35
N VAL A 326 7.11 -6.87 2.06
CA VAL A 326 5.94 -5.99 2.06
C VAL A 326 5.84 -5.30 0.71
N GLY A 327 4.83 -5.67 -0.10
CA GLY A 327 4.59 -5.18 -1.45
C GLY A 327 3.33 -4.31 -1.56
N LEU A 328 3.50 -2.98 -1.61
CA LEU A 328 2.42 -2.00 -1.55
C LEU A 328 2.17 -1.34 -2.91
N PHE A 329 0.92 -1.29 -3.34
CA PHE A 329 0.46 -0.40 -4.40
C PHE A 329 -0.29 0.78 -3.75
N GLU A 330 0.22 1.98 -3.93
CA GLU A 330 -0.50 3.24 -3.70
C GLU A 330 -1.24 3.29 -2.35
N SER A 331 -0.49 3.24 -1.24
CA SER A 331 -1.09 3.26 0.10
C SER A 331 -1.90 4.53 0.36
N VAL A 332 -3.12 4.34 0.87
CA VAL A 332 -4.03 5.42 1.26
C VAL A 332 -4.52 5.16 2.69
N GLY A 333 -3.98 5.89 3.66
CA GLY A 333 -4.59 6.09 4.97
C GLY A 333 -5.78 7.03 4.86
N SER A 334 -6.94 6.60 5.37
CA SER A 334 -8.27 7.24 5.27
C SER A 334 -9.34 6.34 5.94
N PHE A 335 -9.04 5.79 7.13
CA PHE A 335 -10.09 5.14 7.94
C PHE A 335 -10.85 6.21 8.74
N TYR A 336 -12.13 5.96 9.04
CA TYR A 336 -13.07 6.88 9.70
C TYR A 336 -13.42 8.15 8.88
N GLN A 337 -12.47 8.76 8.17
CA GLN A 337 -12.71 9.88 7.29
C GLN A 337 -11.81 9.84 6.04
N ALA A 338 -12.38 10.15 4.87
CA ALA A 338 -11.62 10.17 3.62
C ALA A 338 -10.75 11.43 3.53
N GLY A 339 -9.45 11.24 3.28
CA GLY A 339 -8.53 12.31 2.93
C GLY A 339 -7.87 13.06 4.10
N ASP A 340 -7.99 12.58 5.34
CA ASP A 340 -7.19 13.07 6.47
C ASP A 340 -6.16 12.03 6.94
N HIS A 341 -5.45 12.37 8.02
CA HIS A 341 -4.31 11.63 8.57
C HIS A 341 -4.71 10.82 9.83
N GLU A 342 -6.00 10.69 10.13
CA GLU A 342 -6.50 10.16 11.41
C GLU A 342 -7.06 8.73 11.23
N ASP A 343 -6.16 7.76 10.96
CA ASP A 343 -6.52 6.36 10.73
C ASP A 343 -7.09 5.62 11.99
N GLY A 344 -7.19 6.32 13.12
CA GLY A 344 -7.92 5.92 14.32
C GLY A 344 -7.31 4.71 15.04
N ASN A 345 -7.75 3.51 14.66
CA ASN A 345 -7.24 2.25 15.19
C ASN A 345 -6.10 1.68 14.33
N PHE A 346 -6.02 2.03 13.04
CA PHE A 346 -5.10 1.40 12.10
C PHE A 346 -3.74 2.11 12.12
N GLN A 347 -2.68 1.37 12.46
CA GLN A 347 -1.30 1.86 12.55
C GLN A 347 -0.57 1.71 11.20
N LEU A 348 -0.30 2.82 10.51
CA LEU A 348 0.25 2.79 9.13
C LEU A 348 1.76 3.06 9.01
N GLY A 349 2.39 3.59 10.05
CA GLY A 349 3.84 3.77 10.10
C GLY A 349 4.56 2.42 10.16
N LEU A 350 5.52 2.20 9.26
CA LEU A 350 6.36 1.01 9.24
C LEU A 350 7.69 1.25 9.95
N ASP A 351 8.03 0.42 10.94
CA ASP A 351 9.34 0.43 11.59
C ASP A 351 10.45 -0.05 10.64
N VAL A 352 11.68 0.44 10.84
CA VAL A 352 12.84 0.07 10.01
C VAL A 352 13.29 -1.39 10.16
N ASN A 353 12.72 -2.17 11.08
CA ASN A 353 12.99 -3.60 11.23
C ASN A 353 11.74 -4.45 10.95
N CYS A 354 10.71 -3.87 10.32
CA CYS A 354 9.42 -4.53 10.16
C CYS A 354 9.41 -5.69 9.15
N ALA A 355 10.33 -5.70 8.19
CA ALA A 355 10.49 -6.75 7.19
C ALA A 355 11.89 -6.72 6.55
N GLU A 356 12.33 -7.81 5.91
CA GLU A 356 13.60 -7.83 5.16
C GLU A 356 13.60 -6.87 3.96
N ARG A 357 12.44 -6.65 3.34
CA ARG A 357 12.25 -5.69 2.23
C ARG A 357 10.85 -5.08 2.25
N VAL A 358 10.77 -3.76 2.11
CA VAL A 358 9.53 -3.02 1.90
C VAL A 358 9.60 -2.32 0.55
N PHE A 359 8.62 -2.53 -0.31
CA PHE A 359 8.53 -1.92 -1.64
C PHE A 359 7.15 -1.33 -1.87
N GLN A 360 7.12 -0.06 -2.28
CA GLN A 360 5.89 0.66 -2.63
C GLN A 360 5.97 1.20 -4.06
N ILE A 361 4.90 0.99 -4.83
CA ILE A 361 4.66 1.70 -6.09
C ILE A 361 3.64 2.81 -5.83
N SER A 362 3.89 4.01 -6.35
CA SER A 362 2.96 5.14 -6.24
C SER A 362 2.55 5.75 -7.59
N ALA A 363 1.34 6.27 -7.67
CA ALA A 363 0.71 6.83 -8.86
C ALA A 363 1.00 8.33 -9.04
N HIS A 364 1.64 8.71 -10.15
CA HIS A 364 1.98 10.12 -10.41
C HIS A 364 0.77 11.03 -10.67
N HIS A 365 -0.34 10.50 -11.21
CA HIS A 365 -1.49 11.28 -11.69
C HIS A 365 -2.72 11.15 -10.77
N GLU A 366 -2.52 10.76 -9.52
CA GLU A 366 -3.57 10.83 -8.50
C GLU A 366 -3.57 12.21 -7.81
N TYR A 367 -4.74 12.86 -7.82
CA TYR A 367 -4.93 14.25 -7.37
C TYR A 367 -6.22 14.42 -6.54
N ARG A 368 -6.96 13.34 -6.27
CA ARG A 368 -8.17 13.36 -5.45
C ARG A 368 -7.78 13.54 -3.98
N LYS A 369 -8.46 14.47 -3.31
CA LYS A 369 -8.31 14.78 -1.87
C LYS A 369 -8.54 13.54 -0.98
N ASN A 370 -9.39 12.61 -1.43
CA ASN A 370 -9.78 11.38 -0.73
C ASN A 370 -8.81 10.20 -0.97
N CYS A 371 -7.76 10.42 -1.77
CA CYS A 371 -6.72 9.43 -2.06
C CYS A 371 -5.32 9.99 -1.77
N PRO A 372 -5.05 10.49 -0.54
CA PRO A 372 -3.71 10.92 -0.15
C PRO A 372 -2.76 9.72 -0.15
N LEU A 373 -1.54 9.91 -0.65
CA LEU A 373 -0.50 8.88 -0.56
C LEU A 373 0.06 8.83 0.86
N THR A 374 0.03 7.67 1.52
CA THR A 374 0.94 7.38 2.64
C THR A 374 2.26 6.90 2.04
N SER A 375 3.29 7.75 2.03
CA SER A 375 4.61 7.41 1.47
C SER A 375 5.38 6.43 2.37
N LEU A 376 6.46 5.83 1.87
CA LEU A 376 7.49 5.18 2.68
C LEU A 376 8.57 6.16 3.18
N ARG A 377 8.55 7.42 2.72
CA ARG A 377 9.56 8.45 3.03
C ARG A 377 9.32 9.06 4.41
N SER A 378 10.41 9.35 5.12
CA SER A 378 10.37 10.09 6.38
C SER A 378 10.07 11.58 6.16
N SER A 379 9.85 12.32 7.27
CA SER A 379 9.81 13.79 7.31
C SER A 379 11.04 14.50 6.71
N GLN A 380 12.15 13.81 6.47
CA GLN A 380 13.37 14.35 5.81
C GLN A 380 13.49 13.93 4.33
N ASP A 381 12.43 13.38 3.73
CA ASP A 381 12.42 12.83 2.36
C ASP A 381 13.43 11.68 2.13
N GLN A 382 13.65 10.87 3.18
CA GLN A 382 14.58 9.74 3.16
C GLN A 382 13.85 8.40 3.16
N LEU A 383 14.40 7.44 2.42
CA LEU A 383 14.04 6.02 2.51
C LEU A 383 15.13 5.30 3.32
N TYR A 384 14.71 4.35 4.18
CA TYR A 384 15.64 3.45 4.86
C TYR A 384 16.18 2.39 3.89
N GLY A 385 17.33 1.77 4.20
CA GLY A 385 18.16 1.08 3.19
C GLY A 385 17.54 -0.12 2.46
N HIS A 386 16.47 -0.72 2.97
CA HIS A 386 15.70 -1.80 2.35
C HIS A 386 14.22 -1.41 2.07
N PHE A 387 13.91 -0.12 2.23
CA PHE A 387 12.65 0.51 1.81
C PHE A 387 12.86 1.11 0.42
N TYR A 388 11.94 0.83 -0.50
CA TYR A 388 12.02 1.27 -1.89
C TYR A 388 10.67 1.86 -2.32
N GLU A 389 10.65 3.10 -2.82
CA GLU A 389 9.44 3.71 -3.36
C GLU A 389 9.68 4.17 -4.79
N GLU A 390 8.93 3.58 -5.74
CA GLU A 390 8.96 3.93 -7.16
C GLU A 390 7.69 4.69 -7.57
N VAL A 391 7.81 5.55 -8.59
CA VAL A 391 6.71 6.40 -9.07
C VAL A 391 6.36 6.04 -10.51
N PHE A 392 5.16 5.50 -10.70
CA PHE A 392 4.65 5.03 -11.99
C PHE A 392 3.68 6.03 -12.63
N ALA A 393 3.51 5.89 -13.95
CA ALA A 393 2.49 6.60 -14.71
C ALA A 393 1.07 6.15 -14.30
N GLY A 394 0.06 6.94 -14.71
CA GLY A 394 -1.33 6.70 -14.34
C GLY A 394 -1.76 7.28 -12.99
N CYS A 395 -3.04 7.14 -12.67
CA CYS A 395 -3.67 7.44 -11.39
C CYS A 395 -3.74 6.19 -10.49
N HIS A 396 -4.48 6.26 -9.37
CA HIS A 396 -4.56 5.23 -8.34
C HIS A 396 -4.80 3.79 -8.88
N THR A 397 -5.86 3.63 -9.68
CA THR A 397 -6.28 2.33 -10.23
C THR A 397 -5.53 1.95 -11.50
N ASP A 398 -4.83 2.89 -12.16
CA ASP A 398 -3.83 2.56 -13.18
C ASP A 398 -2.59 1.87 -12.56
N VAL A 399 -2.30 2.15 -11.28
CA VAL A 399 -1.20 1.49 -10.54
C VAL A 399 -1.64 0.19 -9.87
N GLY A 400 -2.77 0.20 -9.17
CA GLY A 400 -3.28 -0.98 -8.47
C GLY A 400 -3.98 -2.02 -9.35
N GLY A 401 -4.35 -1.67 -10.59
CA GLY A 401 -5.34 -2.44 -11.36
C GLY A 401 -6.77 -2.22 -10.83
N GLY A 402 -7.76 -2.62 -11.62
CA GLY A 402 -9.19 -2.46 -11.28
C GLY A 402 -10.04 -1.89 -12.43
N TYR A 403 -9.43 -1.19 -13.40
CA TYR A 403 -10.15 -0.57 -14.51
C TYR A 403 -10.63 -1.60 -15.56
N PRO A 404 -11.85 -1.43 -16.11
CA PRO A 404 -12.36 -2.26 -17.19
C PRO A 404 -11.55 -2.05 -18.47
N SER A 405 -11.55 -3.06 -19.33
CA SER A 405 -10.89 -3.00 -20.65
C SER A 405 -11.66 -2.11 -21.63
N LYS A 406 -10.97 -1.59 -22.66
CA LYS A 406 -11.64 -0.87 -23.77
C LYS A 406 -12.66 -1.74 -24.51
N HIS A 407 -12.52 -3.06 -24.46
CA HIS A 407 -13.49 -4.03 -25.00
C HIS A 407 -14.86 -3.98 -24.29
N GLN A 408 -14.97 -3.31 -23.14
CA GLN A 408 -16.22 -3.10 -22.41
C GLN A 408 -16.92 -1.77 -22.77
N TYR A 409 -16.24 -0.81 -23.41
CA TYR A 409 -16.71 0.57 -23.63
C TYR A 409 -18.13 0.69 -24.21
N ASP A 410 -18.42 -0.03 -25.30
CA ASP A 410 -19.71 -0.01 -26.01
C ASP A 410 -20.57 -1.25 -25.72
N LYS A 411 -20.26 -2.00 -24.66
CA LYS A 411 -20.87 -3.31 -24.41
C LYS A 411 -22.36 -3.20 -24.02
N GLN A 412 -23.21 -3.76 -24.87
CA GLN A 412 -24.65 -3.77 -24.72
C GLN A 412 -25.16 -4.91 -23.81
N GLY A 413 -26.39 -4.77 -23.31
CA GLY A 413 -27.10 -5.81 -22.57
C GLY A 413 -26.68 -5.96 -21.10
N LEU A 414 -26.09 -4.91 -20.52
CA LEU A 414 -25.74 -4.83 -19.10
C LEU A 414 -26.73 -3.92 -18.33
N PRO A 415 -26.78 -4.01 -16.98
CA PRO A 415 -27.61 -3.15 -16.13
C PRO A 415 -27.45 -1.64 -16.41
N GLU A 416 -28.58 -0.92 -16.44
CA GLU A 416 -28.62 0.52 -16.77
C GLU A 416 -27.73 1.38 -15.86
N ARG A 417 -27.53 0.97 -14.60
CA ARG A 417 -26.64 1.63 -13.62
C ARG A 417 -25.19 1.79 -14.09
N TYR A 418 -24.72 0.97 -15.03
CA TYR A 418 -23.38 1.09 -15.58
C TYR A 418 -23.23 2.20 -16.64
N GLY A 419 -24.33 2.72 -17.18
CA GLY A 419 -24.36 3.77 -18.20
C GLY A 419 -24.10 3.28 -19.63
N MET A 420 -24.22 4.18 -20.61
CA MET A 420 -23.88 3.92 -22.01
C MET A 420 -23.23 5.16 -22.65
N PRO A 421 -21.95 5.11 -23.09
CA PRO A 421 -21.02 4.00 -22.97
C PRO A 421 -20.75 3.68 -21.49
N LEU A 422 -20.21 2.50 -21.23
CA LEU A 422 -20.02 2.05 -19.85
C LEU A 422 -19.12 3.02 -19.08
N SER A 423 -19.54 3.38 -17.87
CA SER A 423 -18.74 4.16 -16.93
C SER A 423 -17.37 3.51 -16.64
N ALA A 424 -16.43 4.32 -16.14
CA ALA A 424 -15.02 3.96 -15.90
C ALA A 424 -14.18 3.53 -17.12
N THR A 425 -14.77 3.28 -18.30
CA THR A 425 -14.02 2.89 -19.53
C THR A 425 -13.46 4.08 -20.33
N PHE A 426 -13.75 5.33 -19.96
CA PHE A 426 -13.44 6.51 -20.78
C PHE A 426 -13.13 7.79 -19.99
N ASN A 427 -12.38 8.69 -20.63
CA ASN A 427 -12.23 10.09 -20.23
C ASN A 427 -13.10 11.00 -21.12
N ARG A 428 -13.57 12.16 -20.62
CA ARG A 428 -14.32 13.15 -21.39
C ARG A 428 -13.36 14.18 -22.00
N GLU A 429 -13.37 14.28 -23.31
CA GLU A 429 -12.48 15.14 -24.08
C GLU A 429 -13.28 16.31 -24.67
N LEU A 430 -13.00 17.54 -24.21
CA LEU A 430 -13.62 18.74 -24.78
C LEU A 430 -13.10 18.99 -26.20
N ILE A 431 -13.99 18.94 -27.19
CA ILE A 431 -13.63 19.12 -28.60
C ILE A 431 -13.80 20.58 -29.05
N LYS A 432 -14.92 21.21 -28.69
CA LYS A 432 -15.23 22.61 -29.03
C LYS A 432 -16.19 23.25 -28.02
N THR A 433 -16.29 24.57 -28.07
CA THR A 433 -17.29 25.36 -27.33
C THR A 433 -17.98 26.36 -28.26
N GLU A 434 -19.27 26.60 -28.07
CA GLU A 434 -20.06 27.56 -28.86
C GLU A 434 -20.96 28.42 -27.97
N SER A 435 -21.27 29.65 -28.41
CA SER A 435 -22.20 30.54 -27.70
C SER A 435 -23.65 30.13 -27.98
N ALA A 436 -24.37 29.66 -26.97
CA ALA A 436 -25.78 29.29 -27.10
C ALA A 436 -26.65 30.49 -27.50
N ILE A 437 -26.27 31.71 -27.10
CA ILE A 437 -26.96 32.92 -27.57
C ILE A 437 -26.75 33.08 -29.07
N GLU A 438 -25.51 33.03 -29.57
CA GLU A 438 -25.23 33.29 -30.99
C GLU A 438 -25.83 32.21 -31.87
N LEU A 439 -25.62 30.94 -31.53
CA LEU A 439 -26.11 29.77 -32.27
C LEU A 439 -27.64 29.76 -32.40
N PHE A 440 -28.37 30.20 -31.35
CA PHE A 440 -29.84 30.21 -31.35
C PHE A 440 -30.46 31.60 -31.63
N SER A 441 -29.64 32.65 -31.80
CA SER A 441 -30.06 34.06 -31.80
C SER A 441 -31.13 34.40 -32.84
N GLU A 442 -30.90 34.07 -34.12
CA GLU A 442 -31.84 34.39 -35.20
C GLU A 442 -33.19 33.70 -35.01
N THR A 443 -33.16 32.45 -34.54
CA THR A 443 -34.33 31.58 -34.40
C THR A 443 -35.17 31.98 -33.18
N ILE A 444 -34.51 32.23 -32.04
CA ILE A 444 -35.16 32.77 -30.83
C ILE A 444 -35.72 34.17 -31.09
N ARG A 445 -35.03 35.05 -31.84
CA ARG A 445 -35.55 36.38 -32.19
C ARG A 445 -36.87 36.31 -32.98
N ARG A 446 -37.03 35.32 -33.86
CA ARG A 446 -38.30 35.08 -34.58
C ARG A 446 -39.41 34.58 -33.65
N ALA A 447 -39.10 33.74 -32.66
CA ALA A 447 -40.06 33.23 -31.68
C ALA A 447 -40.50 34.27 -30.63
N ASN A 448 -39.59 35.17 -30.21
CA ASN A 448 -39.84 36.20 -29.20
C ASN A 448 -40.95 37.21 -29.59
N HIS A 449 -41.31 37.31 -30.87
CA HIS A 449 -42.44 38.11 -31.33
C HIS A 449 -43.82 37.55 -30.90
N GLN A 450 -43.90 36.36 -30.30
CA GLN A 450 -45.17 35.72 -29.92
C GLN A 450 -45.34 35.52 -28.40
N HIS A 451 -44.34 34.96 -27.69
CA HIS A 451 -44.32 34.95 -26.21
C HIS A 451 -42.94 34.54 -25.65
N VAL A 452 -42.57 35.03 -24.46
CA VAL A 452 -41.29 34.67 -23.79
C VAL A 452 -41.20 33.16 -23.52
N GLN A 453 -42.27 32.54 -23.04
CA GLN A 453 -42.30 31.09 -22.78
C GLN A 453 -42.14 30.25 -24.05
N ALA A 454 -42.62 30.75 -25.21
CA ALA A 454 -42.43 30.09 -26.49
C ALA A 454 -40.96 30.14 -26.96
N ALA A 455 -40.24 31.22 -26.62
CA ALA A 455 -38.80 31.33 -26.87
C ALA A 455 -37.99 30.34 -26.02
N THR A 456 -38.29 30.19 -24.73
CA THR A 456 -37.65 29.19 -23.85
C THR A 456 -37.84 27.77 -24.37
N ASN A 457 -39.10 27.35 -24.59
CA ASN A 457 -39.42 26.02 -25.12
C ASN A 457 -38.87 25.77 -26.54
N HIS A 458 -38.46 26.82 -27.26
CA HIS A 458 -37.78 26.70 -28.55
C HIS A 458 -36.27 26.54 -28.39
N GLY A 459 -35.63 27.28 -27.47
CA GLY A 459 -34.23 27.10 -27.10
C GLY A 459 -33.94 25.69 -26.59
N GLU A 460 -34.80 25.13 -25.73
CA GLU A 460 -34.68 23.75 -25.25
C GLU A 460 -34.71 22.73 -26.40
N ARG A 461 -35.59 22.93 -27.40
CA ARG A 461 -35.66 22.05 -28.59
C ARG A 461 -34.42 22.17 -29.47
N LEU A 462 -33.86 23.37 -29.63
CA LEU A 462 -32.62 23.58 -30.38
C LEU A 462 -31.43 22.91 -29.66
N PHE A 463 -31.36 23.02 -28.33
CA PHE A 463 -30.35 22.32 -27.54
C PHE A 463 -30.46 20.78 -27.68
N VAL A 464 -31.67 20.22 -27.59
CA VAL A 464 -31.88 18.77 -27.83
C VAL A 464 -31.49 18.34 -29.25
N GLN A 465 -31.79 19.15 -30.26
CA GLN A 465 -31.35 18.89 -31.64
C GLN A 465 -29.82 18.91 -31.77
N GLU A 466 -29.14 19.83 -31.08
CA GLU A 466 -27.68 19.93 -31.08
C GLU A 466 -27.02 18.74 -30.37
N CYS A 467 -27.57 18.29 -29.23
CA CYS A 467 -27.15 17.04 -28.59
C CYS A 467 -27.26 15.85 -29.56
N GLN A 468 -28.41 15.69 -30.22
CA GLN A 468 -28.63 14.61 -31.18
C GLN A 468 -27.69 14.70 -32.40
N ALA A 469 -27.43 15.90 -32.92
CA ALA A 469 -26.50 16.10 -34.02
C ALA A 469 -25.07 15.68 -33.62
N TRP A 470 -24.63 16.07 -32.42
CA TRP A 470 -23.31 15.72 -31.89
C TRP A 470 -23.16 14.22 -31.56
N GLU A 471 -24.19 13.61 -30.97
CA GLU A 471 -24.25 12.16 -30.72
C GLU A 471 -24.10 11.37 -32.02
N ASN A 472 -24.83 11.75 -33.08
CA ASN A 472 -24.70 11.15 -34.41
C ASN A 472 -23.30 11.36 -35.02
N GLU A 473 -22.69 12.54 -34.86
CA GLU A 473 -21.32 12.81 -35.34
C GLU A 473 -20.30 11.90 -34.64
N CYS A 474 -20.40 11.75 -33.31
CA CYS A 474 -19.52 10.85 -32.55
C CYS A 474 -19.74 9.38 -32.95
N GLN A 475 -20.99 8.93 -33.08
CA GLN A 475 -21.31 7.55 -33.46
C GLN A 475 -20.77 7.20 -34.86
N SER A 476 -20.75 8.17 -35.79
CA SER A 476 -20.13 7.99 -37.11
C SER A 476 -18.63 7.69 -37.07
N LYS A 477 -17.96 8.01 -35.95
CA LYS A 477 -16.54 7.76 -35.67
C LYS A 477 -16.34 6.54 -34.74
N GLY A 478 -17.40 5.79 -34.41
CA GLY A 478 -17.36 4.70 -33.44
C GLY A 478 -17.14 5.16 -32.00
N ARG A 479 -17.60 6.36 -31.65
CA ARG A 479 -17.46 6.96 -30.31
C ARG A 479 -18.81 7.47 -29.81
N TYR A 480 -18.89 7.72 -28.51
CA TYR A 480 -20.01 8.45 -27.90
C TYR A 480 -19.57 9.89 -27.59
N GLY A 481 -20.55 10.77 -27.43
CA GLY A 481 -20.31 12.16 -27.06
C GLY A 481 -21.57 12.80 -26.50
N THR A 482 -21.44 13.98 -25.91
CA THR A 482 -22.57 14.73 -25.35
C THR A 482 -22.28 16.22 -25.36
N VAL A 483 -23.34 17.03 -25.34
CA VAL A 483 -23.24 18.49 -25.23
C VAL A 483 -23.75 18.93 -23.85
N LYS A 484 -22.98 19.78 -23.17
CA LYS A 484 -23.41 20.41 -21.90
C LYS A 484 -23.58 21.91 -22.10
N GLN A 485 -24.61 22.50 -21.50
CA GLN A 485 -24.79 23.95 -21.46
C GLN A 485 -24.46 24.48 -20.06
N VAL A 486 -23.47 25.37 -19.96
CA VAL A 486 -23.10 26.07 -18.72
C VAL A 486 -22.94 27.55 -19.04
N ASN A 487 -23.62 28.43 -18.28
CA ASN A 487 -23.52 29.89 -18.42
C ASN A 487 -23.64 30.40 -19.87
N GLN A 488 -24.63 29.89 -20.62
CA GLN A 488 -24.90 30.23 -22.03
C GLN A 488 -23.82 29.78 -23.03
N THR A 489 -22.85 28.97 -22.61
CA THR A 489 -21.88 28.30 -23.49
C THR A 489 -22.23 26.82 -23.61
N LEU A 490 -22.20 26.31 -24.84
CA LEU A 490 -22.28 24.89 -25.17
C LEU A 490 -20.87 24.29 -25.17
N TYR A 491 -20.70 23.13 -24.56
CA TYR A 491 -19.44 22.39 -24.46
C TYR A 491 -19.65 21.01 -25.07
N TYR A 492 -18.88 20.69 -26.11
CA TYR A 492 -19.03 19.47 -26.90
C TYR A 492 -17.96 18.47 -26.50
N TYR A 493 -18.37 17.36 -25.89
CA TYR A 493 -17.46 16.34 -25.38
C TYR A 493 -17.54 15.07 -26.20
N GLU A 494 -16.37 14.48 -26.45
CA GLU A 494 -16.24 13.11 -26.95
C GLU A 494 -15.78 12.21 -25.80
N PHE A 495 -16.32 11.00 -25.70
CA PHE A 495 -15.95 10.03 -24.67
C PHE A 495 -14.86 9.12 -25.23
N HIS A 496 -13.63 9.34 -24.80
CA HIS A 496 -12.44 8.66 -25.33
C HIS A 496 -12.10 7.42 -24.50
N PRO A 497 -12.16 6.19 -25.07
CA PRO A 497 -11.88 4.96 -24.33
C PRO A 497 -10.43 4.90 -23.83
N ILE A 498 -10.22 4.46 -22.60
CA ILE A 498 -8.90 4.39 -21.96
C ILE A 498 -8.49 2.93 -21.73
N SER A 499 -7.22 2.64 -22.01
CA SER A 499 -6.61 1.32 -21.90
C SER A 499 -6.37 0.93 -20.44
N ASN A 500 -6.83 -0.25 -20.00
CA ASN A 500 -6.44 -0.79 -18.70
C ASN A 500 -5.02 -1.40 -18.70
N GLY A 501 -4.37 -1.46 -19.86
CA GLY A 501 -3.07 -2.11 -20.05
C GLY A 501 -1.90 -1.47 -19.30
N LEU A 502 -2.01 -0.20 -18.88
CA LEU A 502 -0.95 0.49 -18.13
C LEU A 502 -0.65 -0.21 -16.78
N SER A 503 -1.67 -0.82 -16.17
CA SER A 503 -1.57 -1.53 -14.88
C SER A 503 -0.73 -2.81 -14.92
N ALA A 504 -0.40 -3.33 -16.11
CA ALA A 504 0.52 -4.46 -16.28
C ALA A 504 1.98 -4.10 -15.92
N LEU A 505 2.37 -2.83 -16.08
CA LEU A 505 3.73 -2.37 -15.81
C LEU A 505 4.11 -2.37 -14.31
N PRO A 506 3.29 -1.82 -13.40
CA PRO A 506 3.55 -1.92 -11.97
C PRO A 506 3.36 -3.34 -11.42
N LEU A 507 2.45 -4.16 -12.01
CA LEU A 507 2.33 -5.58 -11.69
C LEU A 507 3.64 -6.34 -11.93
N GLU A 508 4.24 -6.17 -13.13
CA GLU A 508 5.51 -6.80 -13.48
C GLU A 508 6.64 -6.35 -12.55
N ARG A 509 6.68 -5.07 -12.14
CA ARG A 509 7.68 -4.55 -11.22
C ARG A 509 7.51 -5.08 -9.79
N MET A 510 6.29 -5.18 -9.28
CA MET A 510 5.99 -5.80 -7.98
C MET A 510 6.41 -7.28 -7.98
N LYS A 511 6.10 -8.00 -9.06
CA LYS A 511 6.51 -9.39 -9.27
C LYS A 511 8.03 -9.54 -9.16
N GLN A 512 8.82 -8.70 -9.84
CA GLN A 512 10.30 -8.71 -9.76
C GLN A 512 10.83 -8.49 -8.33
N GLN A 513 10.20 -7.62 -7.54
CA GLN A 513 10.61 -7.38 -6.15
C GLN A 513 10.29 -8.59 -5.25
N GLY A 514 9.16 -9.26 -5.48
CA GLY A 514 8.86 -10.56 -4.87
C GLY A 514 9.84 -11.67 -5.28
N GLU A 515 10.26 -11.71 -6.55
CA GLU A 515 11.27 -12.67 -7.05
C GLU A 515 12.63 -12.48 -6.37
N VAL A 516 13.04 -11.23 -6.07
CA VAL A 516 14.25 -10.93 -5.27
C VAL A 516 14.15 -11.49 -3.85
N MET A 517 12.94 -11.49 -3.27
CA MET A 517 12.68 -12.16 -1.98
C MET A 517 12.47 -13.68 -2.12
N GLY A 518 12.63 -14.25 -3.32
CA GLY A 518 12.54 -15.69 -3.56
C GLY A 518 11.13 -16.23 -3.77
N ILE A 519 10.13 -15.37 -3.99
CA ILE A 519 8.79 -15.81 -4.42
C ILE A 519 8.90 -16.41 -5.83
N LYS A 520 8.38 -17.62 -6.00
CA LYS A 520 8.37 -18.35 -7.28
C LYS A 520 6.97 -18.31 -7.88
N TRP A 521 6.65 -17.22 -8.56
CA TRP A 521 5.33 -16.99 -9.15
C TRP A 521 4.95 -18.08 -10.17
N LEU A 522 3.70 -18.51 -10.10
CA LEU A 522 3.07 -19.44 -11.04
C LEU A 522 2.70 -18.67 -12.31
N MET A 523 3.70 -18.48 -13.20
CA MET A 523 3.55 -17.68 -14.42
C MET A 523 2.42 -18.12 -15.36
N ASN A 524 1.95 -19.36 -15.25
CA ASN A 524 0.80 -19.88 -16.00
C ASN A 524 -0.57 -19.49 -15.39
N LYS A 525 -0.60 -18.88 -14.21
CA LYS A 525 -1.78 -18.32 -13.54
C LYS A 525 -1.79 -16.79 -13.50
N LEU A 526 -0.67 -16.12 -13.80
CA LEU A 526 -0.56 -14.67 -13.77
C LEU A 526 -1.27 -14.05 -14.99
N GLU A 527 -2.58 -13.82 -14.88
CA GLU A 527 -3.37 -13.21 -15.95
C GLU A 527 -3.18 -11.68 -15.97
N LEU A 528 -2.72 -11.15 -17.10
CA LEU A 528 -2.46 -9.73 -17.30
C LEU A 528 -3.72 -8.99 -17.80
N PRO A 529 -3.82 -7.66 -17.62
CA PRO A 529 -4.92 -6.84 -18.13
C PRO A 529 -5.17 -7.02 -19.64
N GLN A 530 -6.44 -7.11 -20.03
CA GLN A 530 -6.86 -7.46 -21.39
C GLN A 530 -6.28 -6.55 -22.48
N ASP A 531 -6.24 -5.23 -22.26
CA ASP A 531 -5.70 -4.28 -23.25
C ASP A 531 -4.15 -4.31 -23.33
N TYR A 532 -3.47 -4.98 -22.38
CA TYR A 532 -2.04 -5.29 -22.48
C TYR A 532 -1.79 -6.62 -23.20
N VAL A 533 -2.64 -7.63 -22.98
CA VAL A 533 -2.55 -8.95 -23.65
C VAL A 533 -2.92 -8.85 -25.12
N THR A 534 -3.94 -8.06 -25.45
CA THR A 534 -4.45 -7.86 -26.82
C THR A 534 -4.36 -6.38 -27.20
N PRO A 535 -3.15 -5.82 -27.37
CA PRO A 535 -2.95 -4.39 -27.52
C PRO A 535 -3.55 -3.84 -28.82
N THR A 536 -4.25 -2.71 -28.72
CA THR A 536 -4.88 -2.00 -29.84
C THR A 536 -4.25 -0.63 -30.07
N GLN A 537 -4.10 -0.22 -31.33
CA GLN A 537 -3.62 1.12 -31.70
C GLN A 537 -2.31 1.49 -30.97
N ASN A 538 -2.36 2.47 -30.06
CA ASN A 538 -1.21 2.95 -29.30
C ASN A 538 -0.76 1.98 -28.19
N ASP A 539 -1.60 1.06 -27.71
CA ASP A 539 -1.24 0.10 -26.64
C ASP A 539 0.02 -0.73 -26.96
N VAL A 540 0.33 -0.93 -28.24
CA VAL A 540 1.54 -1.66 -28.67
C VAL A 540 2.85 -1.01 -28.15
N ALA A 541 2.81 0.28 -27.81
CA ALA A 541 3.93 0.99 -27.21
C ALA A 541 4.10 0.71 -25.70
N LEU A 542 3.11 0.10 -25.02
CA LEU A 542 3.24 -0.36 -23.63
C LEU A 542 4.34 -1.43 -23.50
N GLU A 543 4.55 -2.26 -24.52
CA GLU A 543 5.63 -3.25 -24.52
C GLU A 543 7.01 -2.58 -24.58
N VAL A 544 7.14 -1.51 -25.37
CA VAL A 544 8.38 -0.70 -25.44
C VAL A 544 8.64 -0.03 -24.08
N LEU A 545 7.59 0.55 -23.49
CA LEU A 545 7.68 1.17 -22.17
C LEU A 545 8.03 0.14 -21.08
N LYS A 546 7.42 -1.05 -21.07
CA LYS A 546 7.78 -2.14 -20.17
C LYS A 546 9.27 -2.45 -20.26
N ASN A 547 9.79 -2.69 -21.46
CA ASN A 547 11.19 -3.06 -21.65
C ASN A 547 12.15 -1.93 -21.22
N LYS A 548 11.77 -0.67 -21.42
CA LYS A 548 12.50 0.51 -20.91
C LYS A 548 12.52 0.59 -19.38
N LEU A 549 11.42 0.26 -18.71
CA LEU A 549 11.31 0.20 -17.25
C LEU A 549 12.05 -1.02 -16.67
N LEU A 550 11.95 -2.20 -17.30
CA LEU A 550 12.68 -3.42 -16.93
C LEU A 550 14.20 -3.25 -16.97
N ALA A 551 14.71 -2.38 -17.84
CA ALA A 551 16.13 -2.03 -17.87
C ALA A 551 16.60 -1.15 -16.69
N GLN A 552 15.68 -0.55 -15.92
CA GLN A 552 16.03 0.26 -14.74
C GLN A 552 16.27 -0.63 -13.51
N PRO A 553 17.29 -0.34 -12.68
CA PRO A 553 17.51 -1.01 -11.40
C PRO A 553 16.23 -1.08 -10.54
N LEU A 554 16.08 -2.15 -9.76
CA LEU A 554 14.95 -2.30 -8.85
C LEU A 554 15.00 -1.23 -7.75
N GLY A 555 13.90 -0.50 -7.56
CA GLY A 555 13.80 0.60 -6.61
C GLY A 555 14.27 1.96 -7.16
N SER A 556 14.29 2.13 -8.49
CA SER A 556 14.79 3.36 -9.16
C SER A 556 13.83 3.99 -10.17
N ILE A 557 12.66 3.42 -10.44
CA ILE A 557 11.69 4.03 -11.38
C ILE A 557 11.15 5.37 -10.84
N THR A 558 11.45 6.44 -11.58
CA THR A 558 10.94 7.81 -11.39
C THR A 558 10.21 8.28 -12.65
N PRO A 559 9.53 9.45 -12.61
CA PRO A 559 8.83 9.99 -13.77
C PRO A 559 9.71 10.19 -15.02
N GLU A 560 11.00 10.48 -14.85
CA GLU A 560 11.94 10.69 -15.96
C GLU A 560 12.04 9.47 -16.89
N HIS A 561 11.81 8.26 -16.36
CA HIS A 561 11.88 7.01 -17.12
C HIS A 561 10.67 6.75 -18.04
N TRP A 562 9.53 7.42 -17.83
CA TRP A 562 8.29 7.18 -18.62
C TRP A 562 7.62 8.45 -19.16
N MET A 563 8.04 9.65 -18.73
CA MET A 563 7.39 10.92 -19.07
C MET A 563 7.33 11.20 -20.59
N ALA A 564 8.30 10.70 -21.35
CA ALA A 564 8.33 10.89 -22.81
C ALA A 564 7.19 10.11 -23.50
N GLU A 565 7.01 8.85 -23.12
CA GLU A 565 5.96 7.96 -23.62
C GLU A 565 4.58 8.47 -23.17
N ILE A 566 4.44 8.93 -21.93
CA ILE A 566 3.19 9.50 -21.41
C ILE A 566 2.81 10.82 -22.10
N ARG A 567 3.78 11.67 -22.49
CA ARG A 567 3.48 12.86 -23.30
C ARG A 567 2.94 12.52 -24.69
N GLN A 568 3.26 11.34 -25.22
CA GLN A 568 2.83 10.90 -26.54
C GLN A 568 1.52 10.10 -26.52
N TYR A 569 1.35 9.23 -25.51
CA TYR A 569 0.29 8.21 -25.45
C TYR A 569 -0.59 8.27 -24.20
N GLY A 570 -0.27 9.14 -23.23
CA GLY A 570 -0.99 9.21 -21.95
C GLY A 570 -2.49 9.52 -22.07
N ARG A 571 -2.93 10.11 -23.18
CA ARG A 571 -4.35 10.30 -23.51
C ARG A 571 -5.12 8.99 -23.63
N ASP A 572 -4.48 7.93 -24.13
CA ASP A 572 -5.08 6.61 -24.34
C ASP A 572 -4.89 5.67 -23.13
N TRP A 573 -4.03 6.02 -22.16
CA TRP A 573 -3.54 5.12 -21.10
C TRP A 573 -3.79 5.59 -19.66
N ILE A 574 -4.01 6.89 -19.42
CA ILE A 574 -4.19 7.44 -18.08
C ILE A 574 -5.67 7.73 -17.85
N HIS A 575 -6.27 7.00 -16.92
CA HIS A 575 -7.62 7.31 -16.45
C HIS A 575 -7.59 8.59 -15.61
N ARG A 576 -8.64 9.41 -15.73
CA ARG A 576 -8.82 10.63 -14.94
C ARG A 576 -10.04 10.44 -14.03
N PRO A 577 -9.90 9.90 -12.80
CA PRO A 577 -11.04 9.72 -11.90
C PRO A 577 -11.70 11.05 -11.48
N HIS A 578 -10.97 12.17 -11.57
CA HIS A 578 -11.45 13.53 -11.34
C HIS A 578 -12.00 14.23 -12.61
N ASP A 579 -12.14 13.51 -13.73
CA ASP A 579 -12.51 14.06 -15.04
C ASP A 579 -13.84 14.85 -15.04
N ALA A 580 -14.81 14.44 -14.23
CA ALA A 580 -16.09 15.14 -14.08
C ALA A 580 -15.95 16.54 -13.43
N LEU A 581 -14.88 16.79 -12.67
CA LEU A 581 -14.64 18.07 -11.99
C LEU A 581 -13.84 19.08 -12.81
N ILE A 582 -13.13 18.61 -13.84
CA ILE A 582 -12.38 19.48 -14.77
C ILE A 582 -13.15 19.78 -16.07
N ASN A 583 -14.27 19.09 -16.31
CA ASN A 583 -15.13 19.28 -17.47
C ASN A 583 -16.48 19.94 -17.08
N PRO A 584 -16.73 21.21 -17.47
CA PRO A 584 -17.99 21.91 -17.19
C PRO A 584 -19.26 21.13 -17.55
N GLY A 585 -20.18 21.02 -16.59
CA GLY A 585 -21.49 20.36 -16.77
C GLY A 585 -21.55 18.90 -16.31
N PHE A 586 -20.51 18.42 -15.61
CA PHE A 586 -20.47 17.10 -14.96
C PHE A 586 -20.21 17.18 -13.44
N ASP A 587 -19.97 18.36 -12.89
CA ASP A 587 -19.49 18.59 -11.51
C ASP A 587 -20.60 18.48 -10.45
N SER A 588 -21.22 17.30 -10.36
CA SER A 588 -22.29 17.00 -9.40
C SER A 588 -21.82 17.07 -7.94
N ALA A 589 -22.78 17.09 -7.01
CA ALA A 589 -22.48 17.04 -5.58
C ALA A 589 -21.74 15.74 -5.20
N TYR A 590 -22.10 14.62 -5.83
CA TYR A 590 -21.43 13.33 -5.66
C TYR A 590 -19.97 13.39 -6.13
N GLU A 591 -19.71 13.92 -7.33
CA GLU A 591 -18.36 14.04 -7.88
C GLU A 591 -17.46 14.94 -7.00
N LYS A 592 -18.00 16.04 -6.48
CA LYS A 592 -17.29 16.94 -5.55
C LYS A 592 -16.99 16.29 -4.20
N MET A 593 -17.85 15.36 -3.78
CA MET A 593 -17.66 14.58 -2.55
C MET A 593 -16.58 13.51 -2.75
N VAL A 594 -16.73 12.63 -3.75
CA VAL A 594 -15.93 11.41 -3.97
C VAL A 594 -14.63 11.68 -4.73
N ASN A 595 -14.68 12.44 -5.82
CA ASN A 595 -13.54 12.70 -6.71
C ASN A 595 -12.95 14.11 -6.53
N GLY A 596 -13.32 14.80 -5.44
CA GLY A 596 -12.87 16.16 -5.12
C GLY A 596 -11.35 16.33 -5.21
N LEU A 597 -10.90 17.43 -5.80
CA LEU A 597 -9.49 17.70 -6.13
C LEU A 597 -8.77 18.50 -5.05
N THR A 598 -7.47 18.24 -4.90
CA THR A 598 -6.54 19.15 -4.21
C THR A 598 -5.81 20.02 -5.22
N THR A 599 -5.72 21.32 -4.95
CA THR A 599 -5.00 22.28 -5.81
C THR A 599 -4.12 23.24 -5.02
N GLU A 600 -3.03 23.67 -5.64
CA GLU A 600 -2.16 24.74 -5.14
C GLU A 600 -1.86 25.68 -6.30
N SER A 601 -2.04 27.00 -6.11
CA SER A 601 -1.84 28.00 -7.17
C SER A 601 -2.59 27.69 -8.49
N ASN A 602 -3.80 27.13 -8.40
CA ASN A 602 -4.63 26.64 -9.52
C ASN A 602 -4.04 25.46 -10.32
N GLN A 603 -3.00 24.79 -9.83
CA GLN A 603 -2.50 23.53 -10.40
C GLN A 603 -2.96 22.33 -9.55
N LEU A 604 -3.18 21.17 -10.18
CA LEU A 604 -3.48 19.93 -9.48
C LEU A 604 -2.29 19.55 -8.60
N LYS A 605 -2.55 19.24 -7.33
CA LYS A 605 -1.53 18.85 -6.35
C LYS A 605 -1.93 17.56 -5.67
N ARG A 606 -0.98 16.63 -5.57
CA ARG A 606 -1.14 15.39 -4.81
C ARG A 606 -0.96 15.67 -3.31
N VAL A 607 -1.82 15.07 -2.49
CA VAL A 607 -1.63 15.04 -1.03
C VAL A 607 -0.72 13.85 -0.72
N VAL A 608 0.32 14.09 0.09
CA VAL A 608 1.27 13.06 0.52
C VAL A 608 1.47 13.19 2.02
N PHE A 609 1.25 12.09 2.73
CA PHE A 609 1.62 11.86 4.12
C PHE A 609 2.92 11.04 4.15
N ILE A 610 3.67 11.17 5.24
CA ILE A 610 4.97 10.56 5.44
C ILE A 610 4.85 9.28 6.27
N ASN A 611 5.90 8.44 6.28
CA ASN A 611 5.97 7.25 7.12
C ASN A 611 6.37 7.62 8.56
N ASP A 612 5.55 8.44 9.20
CA ASP A 612 5.61 8.71 10.63
C ASP A 612 4.62 7.77 11.34
N GLY A 613 4.98 7.28 12.53
CA GLY A 613 4.22 6.27 13.29
C GLY A 613 3.34 6.86 14.39
#